data_AF-X1E956-F1
#
_entry.id   AF-X1E956-F1
#
_cell.length_a   1.000
_cell.length_b   1.000
_cell.length_c   1.000
_cell.angle_alpha   90.00
_cell.angle_beta   90.00
_cell.angle_gamma   90.00
#
_symmetry.space_group_name_H-M   'P 1'
#
loop_
_entity.id
_entity.type
_entity.pdbx_description
1 polymer ?
#
loop_
_entity_poly.entity_id
_entity_poly.type
_entity_poly.pdbx_seq_one_letter_code
_entity_poly.pdbx_strand_id
1 'polypeptide(L)'
;QLIPLSERNKIADLIGEEAERFVYLFGACDRPLTHPRIGNDGPLKFHDRLTNTDYPLENSEWCAVCEIMLANEMDLGRYDPAFYKKHLAHYKDLFARFEPWLSKSAIRARRDFEQRLLV
;
A
#
# COMPACT_ATOMS: atom_id res chain seq x y z
N GLN A 1 -11.11 -3.31 -15.04
CA GLN A 1 -11.39 -1.97 -15.59
C GLN A 1 -11.34 -0.99 -14.43
N LEU A 2 -10.60 0.12 -14.54
CA LEU A 2 -10.57 1.15 -13.50
C LEU A 2 -11.78 2.08 -13.67
N ILE A 3 -12.38 2.52 -12.57
CA ILE A 3 -13.50 3.48 -12.59
C ILE A 3 -12.95 4.85 -13.05
N PRO A 4 -13.62 5.58 -13.96
CA PRO A 4 -13.17 6.91 -14.38
C PRO A 4 -13.10 7.89 -13.21
N LEU A 5 -12.14 8.82 -13.24
CA LEU A 5 -11.98 9.85 -12.21
C LEU A 5 -13.26 10.70 -12.01
N SER A 6 -14.05 10.89 -13.06
CA SER A 6 -15.33 11.60 -13.00
C SER A 6 -16.39 10.91 -12.16
N GLU A 7 -16.22 9.63 -11.82
CA GLU A 7 -17.18 8.86 -11.03
C GLU A 7 -16.79 8.71 -9.57
N ARG A 8 -15.71 9.36 -9.11
CA ARG A 8 -15.26 9.28 -7.71
C ARG A 8 -16.35 9.68 -6.70
N ASN A 9 -17.14 10.72 -7.02
CA ASN A 9 -18.25 11.12 -6.15
C ASN A 9 -19.30 10.02 -5.98
N LYS A 10 -19.56 9.21 -7.02
CA LYS A 10 -20.48 8.06 -6.92
C LYS A 10 -19.94 6.99 -5.97
N ILE A 11 -18.62 6.81 -5.92
CA ILE A 11 -17.97 5.90 -4.98
C ILE A 11 -18.09 6.46 -3.57
N ALA A 12 -17.76 7.75 -3.38
CA ALA A 12 -17.89 8.44 -2.10
C ALA A 12 -19.32 8.37 -1.54
N ASP A 13 -20.34 8.53 -2.39
CA ASP A 13 -21.75 8.39 -1.98
C ASP A 13 -22.09 6.98 -1.47
N LEU A 14 -21.37 5.95 -1.94
CA LEU A 14 -21.63 4.55 -1.59
C LEU A 14 -20.87 4.09 -0.34
N ILE A 15 -19.61 4.53 -0.17
CA ILE A 15 -18.72 4.03 0.89
C ILE A 15 -18.28 5.11 1.89
N GLY A 16 -18.65 6.37 1.67
CA GLY A 16 -18.18 7.53 2.42
C GLY A 16 -16.91 8.15 1.81
N GLU A 17 -16.74 9.45 2.02
CA GLU A 17 -15.62 10.23 1.46
C GLU A 17 -14.25 9.72 1.92
N GLU A 18 -14.11 9.37 3.20
CA GLU A 18 -12.86 8.86 3.75
C GLU A 18 -12.46 7.50 3.14
N ALA A 19 -13.42 6.58 3.07
CA ALA A 19 -13.16 5.27 2.47
C ALA A 19 -12.86 5.40 0.97
N GLU A 20 -13.56 6.27 0.26
CA GLU A 20 -13.27 6.59 -1.14
C GLU A 20 -11.86 7.14 -1.30
N ARG A 21 -11.43 8.04 -0.41
CA ARG A 21 -10.07 8.59 -0.44
C ARG A 21 -9.01 7.50 -0.35
N PHE A 22 -9.19 6.51 0.53
CA PHE A 22 -8.24 5.38 0.63
C PHE A 22 -8.28 4.46 -0.59
N VAL A 23 -9.47 4.18 -1.13
CA VAL A 23 -9.61 3.40 -2.38
C VAL A 23 -8.92 4.13 -3.54
N TYR A 24 -9.11 5.45 -3.63
CA TYR A 24 -8.44 6.28 -4.62
C TYR A 24 -6.93 6.19 -4.47
N LEU A 25 -6.39 6.46 -3.29
CA LEU A 25 -4.93 6.44 -3.05
C LEU A 25 -4.33 5.06 -3.36
N PHE A 26 -5.00 3.98 -2.96
CA PHE A 26 -4.54 2.63 -3.30
C PHE A 26 -4.51 2.39 -4.81
N GLY A 27 -5.55 2.81 -5.52
CA GLY A 27 -5.65 2.65 -6.98
C GLY A 27 -4.73 3.59 -7.77
N ALA A 28 -4.50 4.80 -7.27
CA ALA A 28 -3.73 5.86 -7.91
C ALA A 28 -2.22 5.75 -7.67
N CYS A 29 -1.79 4.98 -6.66
CA CYS A 29 -0.38 4.84 -6.31
C CYS A 29 0.43 4.27 -7.48
N ASP A 30 1.38 5.05 -8.00
CA ASP A 30 2.48 4.50 -8.79
C ASP A 30 3.47 3.86 -7.83
N ARG A 31 3.35 2.54 -7.65
CA ARG A 31 4.20 1.79 -6.73
C ARG A 31 5.69 1.86 -7.12
N PRO A 32 6.09 1.68 -8.39
CA PRO A 32 7.49 1.85 -8.81
C PRO A 32 8.10 3.21 -8.45
N LEU A 33 7.34 4.30 -8.52
CA LEU A 33 7.83 5.64 -8.18
C LEU A 33 7.67 6.00 -6.69
N THR A 34 6.60 5.52 -6.05
CA THR A 34 6.27 5.86 -4.66
C THR A 34 7.01 4.98 -3.66
N HIS A 35 7.07 3.67 -3.88
CA HIS A 35 7.67 2.74 -2.91
C HIS A 35 9.14 3.07 -2.62
N PRO A 36 10.01 3.38 -3.60
CA PRO A 36 11.40 3.74 -3.32
C PRO A 36 11.56 5.05 -2.52
N ARG A 37 10.52 5.85 -2.33
CA ARG A 37 10.60 7.08 -1.52
C ARG A 37 10.33 6.82 -0.03
N ILE A 38 9.64 5.72 0.29
CA ILE A 38 9.29 5.37 1.67
C ILE A 38 10.54 4.90 2.41
N GLY A 39 10.85 5.52 3.55
CA GLY A 39 11.97 5.14 4.42
C GLY A 39 13.35 5.57 3.94
N ASN A 40 13.43 6.46 2.94
CA ASN A 40 14.69 7.03 2.44
C ASN A 40 14.85 8.50 2.85
N ASP A 41 16.09 8.99 2.83
CA ASP A 41 16.42 10.39 3.11
C ASP A 41 15.92 11.28 1.98
N GLY A 42 14.75 11.90 2.16
CA GLY A 42 14.15 12.80 1.18
C GLY A 42 12.70 13.18 1.49
N PRO A 43 12.13 14.15 0.76
CA PRO A 43 10.72 14.49 0.91
C PRO A 43 9.85 13.32 0.46
N LEU A 44 9.08 12.78 1.41
CA LEU A 44 8.15 11.70 1.15
C LEU A 44 6.96 12.23 0.33
N LYS A 45 6.91 11.85 -0.95
CA LYS A 45 5.86 12.25 -1.90
C LYS A 45 5.20 11.03 -2.51
N PHE A 46 3.88 11.07 -2.57
CA PHE A 46 3.06 10.13 -3.31
C PHE A 46 3.02 10.51 -4.79
N HIS A 47 3.26 9.55 -5.67
CA HIS A 47 3.09 9.74 -7.10
C HIS A 47 1.75 9.13 -7.55
N ASP A 48 0.87 9.99 -8.04
CA ASP A 48 -0.43 9.62 -8.58
C ASP A 48 -0.31 9.34 -10.08
N ARG A 49 -0.42 8.07 -10.47
CA ARG A 49 -0.33 7.63 -11.88
C ARG A 49 -1.54 8.01 -12.72
N LEU A 50 -2.66 8.38 -12.10
CA LEU A 50 -3.89 8.76 -12.81
C LEU A 50 -3.85 10.22 -13.24
N THR A 51 -3.16 11.06 -12.46
CA THR A 51 -2.97 12.48 -12.76
C THR A 51 -1.54 12.83 -13.19
N ASN A 52 -0.59 11.90 -13.04
CA ASN A 52 0.85 12.09 -13.25
C ASN A 52 1.43 13.23 -12.40
N THR A 53 1.06 13.28 -11.11
CA THR A 53 1.48 14.34 -10.19
C THR A 53 2.11 13.80 -8.92
N ASP A 54 3.04 14.57 -8.35
CA ASP A 54 3.66 14.31 -7.06
C ASP A 54 3.10 15.25 -5.99
N TYR A 55 2.58 14.71 -4.89
CA TYR A 55 2.09 15.51 -3.76
C TYR A 55 2.37 14.84 -2.40
N PRO A 56 2.50 15.62 -1.30
CA PRO A 56 2.58 15.04 0.03
C PRO A 56 1.23 14.46 0.46
N LEU A 57 1.26 13.41 1.26
CA LEU A 57 0.08 12.93 1.99
C LEU A 57 0.19 13.34 3.46
N GLU A 58 -0.96 13.37 4.14
CA GLU A 58 -1.00 13.44 5.59
C GLU A 58 -0.50 12.13 6.22
N ASN A 59 -0.09 12.18 7.50
CA ASN A 59 0.41 11.00 8.20
C ASN A 59 -0.62 9.86 8.28
N SER A 60 -1.90 10.20 8.49
CA SER A 60 -3.02 9.25 8.51
C SER A 60 -3.16 8.52 7.18
N GLU A 61 -3.02 9.24 6.06
CA GLU A 61 -3.08 8.68 4.71
C GLU A 61 -1.87 7.79 4.42
N TRP A 62 -0.66 8.16 4.86
CA TRP A 62 0.52 7.29 4.75
C TRP A 62 0.34 5.99 5.53
N CYS A 63 -0.20 6.05 6.74
CA CYS A 63 -0.52 4.86 7.52
C CYS A 63 -1.51 3.97 6.76
N ALA A 64 -2.63 4.52 6.29
CA ALA A 64 -3.66 3.77 5.57
C ALA A 64 -3.12 3.14 4.28
N VAL A 65 -2.37 3.90 3.47
CA VAL A 65 -1.78 3.42 2.22
C VAL A 65 -0.78 2.29 2.48
N CYS A 66 0.14 2.45 3.45
CA CYS A 66 1.10 1.42 3.81
C CYS A 66 0.43 0.14 4.32
N GLU A 67 -0.62 0.25 5.16
CA GLU A 67 -1.35 -0.91 5.68
C GLU A 67 -2.13 -1.66 4.59
N ILE A 68 -2.86 -0.94 3.73
CA ILE A 68 -3.60 -1.56 2.62
C ILE A 68 -2.65 -2.23 1.64
N MET A 69 -1.50 -1.61 1.32
CA MET A 69 -0.49 -2.21 0.46
C MET A 69 0.11 -3.47 1.09
N LEU A 70 0.45 -3.44 2.39
CA LEU A 70 0.92 -4.62 3.11
C LEU A 70 -0.12 -5.75 3.06
N ALA A 71 -1.39 -5.46 3.37
CA ALA A 71 -2.47 -6.44 3.31
C ALA A 71 -2.60 -7.07 1.91
N ASN A 72 -2.62 -6.24 0.88
CA ASN A 72 -2.70 -6.68 -0.52
C ASN A 72 -1.55 -7.62 -0.91
N GLU A 73 -0.30 -7.25 -0.59
CA GLU A 73 0.86 -8.08 -0.93
C GLU A 73 0.90 -9.40 -0.13
N MET A 74 0.44 -9.40 1.12
CA MET A 74 0.28 -10.65 1.88
C MET A 74 -0.79 -11.56 1.27
N ASP A 75 -1.94 -11.01 0.85
CA ASP A 75 -2.98 -11.79 0.19
C ASP A 75 -2.50 -12.39 -1.13
N LEU A 76 -1.76 -11.63 -1.93
CA LEU A 76 -1.11 -12.15 -3.13
C LEU A 76 -0.11 -13.27 -2.80
N GLY A 77 0.66 -13.14 -1.71
CA GLY A 77 1.57 -14.19 -1.29
C GLY A 77 0.89 -15.44 -0.71
N ARG A 78 -0.35 -15.33 -0.20
CA ARG A 78 -1.18 -16.50 0.14
C ARG A 78 -1.67 -17.21 -1.12
N TYR A 79 -2.02 -16.44 -2.15
CA TYR A 79 -2.49 -16.97 -3.42
C TYR A 79 -1.38 -17.65 -4.23
N ASP A 80 -0.18 -17.04 -4.29
CA ASP A 80 1.01 -17.63 -4.94
C ASP A 80 2.23 -17.64 -3.99
N PRO A 81 2.32 -18.64 -3.11
CA PRO A 81 3.43 -18.76 -2.16
C PRO A 81 4.79 -18.96 -2.83
N ALA A 82 4.83 -19.61 -4.00
CA ALA A 82 6.08 -19.89 -4.70
C ALA A 82 6.68 -18.59 -5.28
N PHE A 83 5.85 -17.76 -5.89
CA PHE A 83 6.24 -16.43 -6.35
C PHE A 83 6.69 -15.56 -5.17
N TYR A 84 5.92 -15.54 -4.08
CA TYR A 84 6.27 -14.76 -2.91
C TYR A 84 7.63 -15.18 -2.32
N LYS A 85 7.88 -16.49 -2.18
CA LYS A 85 9.17 -17.03 -1.71
C LYS A 85 10.33 -16.61 -2.62
N LYS A 86 10.14 -16.64 -3.94
CA LYS A 86 11.14 -16.18 -4.92
C LYS A 86 11.52 -14.71 -4.73
N HIS A 87 10.58 -13.87 -4.30
CA HIS A 87 10.76 -12.44 -4.10
C HIS A 87 10.85 -12.02 -2.62
N LEU A 88 11.05 -12.96 -1.69
CA LEU A 88 10.97 -12.72 -0.25
C LEU A 88 11.88 -11.60 0.25
N ALA A 89 13.11 -11.51 -0.27
CA ALA A 89 14.06 -10.47 0.13
C ALA A 89 13.54 -9.06 -0.21
N HIS A 90 12.90 -8.91 -1.39
CA HIS A 90 12.30 -7.65 -1.81
C HIS A 90 11.14 -7.26 -0.90
N TYR A 91 10.23 -8.18 -0.59
CA TYR A 91 9.10 -7.91 0.28
C TYR A 91 9.53 -7.58 1.72
N LYS A 92 10.56 -8.26 2.25
CA LYS A 92 11.12 -7.96 3.58
C LYS A 92 11.70 -6.54 3.65
N ASP A 93 12.48 -6.14 2.64
CA ASP A 93 12.99 -4.76 2.55
C ASP A 93 11.85 -3.74 2.50
N LEU A 94 10.90 -3.95 1.59
CA LEU A 94 9.76 -3.05 1.42
C LEU A 94 8.97 -2.87 2.72
N PHE A 95 8.64 -3.96 3.41
CA PHE A 95 7.84 -3.88 4.63
C PHE A 95 8.61 -3.37 5.84
N ALA A 96 9.94 -3.56 5.89
CA ALA A 96 10.76 -2.90 6.91
C ALA A 96 10.70 -1.37 6.75
N ARG A 97 10.73 -0.86 5.51
CA ARG A 97 10.59 0.58 5.23
C ARG A 97 9.18 1.09 5.54
N PHE A 98 8.16 0.23 5.49
CA PHE A 98 6.79 0.60 5.85
C PHE A 98 6.58 0.64 7.37
N GLU A 99 7.41 -0.03 8.16
CA GLU A 99 7.20 -0.26 9.60
C GLU A 99 6.85 1.00 10.43
N PRO A 100 7.44 2.20 10.19
CA PRO A 100 7.04 3.43 10.88
C PRO A 100 5.57 3.85 10.66
N TRP A 101 4.94 3.36 9.60
CA TRP A 101 3.58 3.69 9.18
C TRP A 101 2.57 2.58 9.52
N LEU A 102 3.01 1.48 10.11
CA LEU A 102 2.15 0.33 10.40
C LEU A 102 1.66 0.36 11.86
N SER A 103 0.40 0.01 12.06
CA SER A 103 -0.10 -0.29 13.39
C SER A 103 0.57 -1.56 13.94
N LYS A 104 0.54 -1.69 15.27
CA LYS A 104 0.98 -2.91 15.96
C LYS A 104 0.26 -4.16 15.46
N SER A 105 -0.99 -4.01 15.01
CA SER A 105 -1.79 -5.12 14.48
C SER A 105 -1.28 -5.57 13.11
N ALA A 106 -0.97 -4.62 12.22
CA ALA A 106 -0.40 -4.89 10.90
C ALA A 106 1.00 -5.54 11.00
N ILE A 107 1.85 -5.04 11.91
CA ILE A 107 3.17 -5.65 12.17
C ILE A 107 3.04 -7.10 12.63
N ARG A 108 2.08 -7.38 13.52
CA ARG A 108 1.81 -8.75 13.98
C ARG A 108 1.31 -9.63 12.84
N ALA A 109 0.35 -9.16 12.05
CA ALA A 109 -0.19 -9.90 10.92
C ALA A 109 0.89 -10.26 9.88
N ARG A 110 1.81 -9.33 9.59
CA ARG A 110 3.00 -9.59 8.74
C ARG A 110 3.85 -10.72 9.29
N ARG A 111 4.19 -10.66 10.59
CA ARG A 111 5.01 -11.69 11.24
C ARG A 111 4.35 -13.08 11.18
N ASP A 112 3.07 -13.15 11.48
CA ASP A 112 2.32 -14.42 11.46
C ASP A 112 2.23 -15.00 10.03
N PHE A 113 2.05 -14.13 9.03
CA PHE A 113 2.05 -14.52 7.63
C PHE A 113 3.42 -15.05 7.17
N GLU A 114 4.51 -14.35 7.48
CA GLU A 114 5.87 -14.79 7.15
C GLU A 114 6.24 -16.12 7.81
N GLN A 115 5.80 -16.35 9.05
CA GLN A 115 6.01 -17.62 9.75
C GLN A 115 5.29 -18.78 9.04
N ARG A 116 4.03 -18.59 8.64
CA ARG A 116 3.24 -19.63 7.96
C ARG A 116 3.74 -19.95 6.56
N LEU A 117 4.33 -18.97 5.87
CA LEU A 117 4.91 -19.16 4.54
C LEU A 117 6.19 -19.99 4.56
N LEU A 118 6.95 -19.95 5.67
CA LEU A 118 8.24 -20.64 5.79
C LEU A 118 8.13 -22.06 6.35
N VAL A 119 6.92 -22.52 6.68
CA VAL A 119 6.56 -23.92 6.99
C VAL A 119 6.05 -24.59 5.72
#